data_AF-A0A5M8P9G8-F1
#
_entry.id   AF-A0A5M8P9G8-F1
#
_cell.length_a   1.000
_cell.length_b   1.000
_cell.length_c   1.000
_cell.angle_alpha   90.00
_cell.angle_beta   90.00
_cell.angle_gamma   90.00
#
_symmetry.space_group_name_H-M   'P 1'
#
loop_
_entity.id
_entity.type
_entity.pdbx_description
1 polymer ?
#
loop_
_entity_poly.entity_id
_entity_poly.type
_entity_poly.pdbx_seq_one_letter_code
_entity_poly.pdbx_strand_id
1 'polypeptide(L)' 'MMGTDKVAPGEEVYCRHCGEPIPPARLKAMPQAVLCVDCQNEAEQKQKG' A
#
# COMPACT_ATOMS: atom_id res chain seq x y z
N MET A 1 21.37 15.33 -25.05
CA MET A 1 21.53 14.65 -23.74
C MET A 1 20.22 14.77 -22.97
N MET A 2 19.26 13.88 -23.17
CA MET A 2 17.97 13.88 -22.46
C MET A 2 17.54 12.43 -22.26
N GLY A 3 17.98 11.84 -21.16
CA GLY A 3 17.59 10.49 -20.73
C GLY A 3 16.91 10.59 -19.36
N THR A 4 15.64 10.98 -19.33
CA THR A 4 14.82 10.89 -18.12
C THR A 4 14.24 9.48 -18.08
N ASP A 5 15.02 8.53 -17.57
CA ASP A 5 14.56 7.16 -17.36
C ASP A 5 13.58 7.14 -16.18
N LYS A 6 12.33 7.32 -16.57
CA LYS A 6 11.09 6.72 -16.05
C LYS A 6 11.29 5.93 -14.74
N VAL A 7 10.88 6.55 -13.64
CA VAL A 7 10.59 5.85 -12.39
C VAL A 7 9.65 4.69 -12.70
N ALA A 8 10.11 3.46 -12.48
CA ALA A 8 9.28 2.28 -12.63
C ALA A 8 8.11 2.37 -11.64
N PRO A 9 6.84 2.27 -12.09
CA PRO A 9 5.72 2.12 -11.17
C PRO A 9 5.80 0.71 -10.59
N GLY A 10 6.43 0.58 -9.42
CA GLY A 10 6.34 -0.64 -8.64
C GLY A 10 4.92 -0.73 -8.10
N GLU A 11 4.13 -1.67 -8.63
CA GLU A 11 2.81 -2.12 -8.14
C GLU A 11 2.16 -1.11 -7.18
N GLU A 12 1.70 0.02 -7.73
CA GLU A 12 1.05 1.08 -6.96
C GLU A 12 -0.38 0.65 -6.66
N VAL A 13 -0.55 -0.10 -5.56
CA VAL A 13 -1.86 -0.53 -5.10
C VAL A 13 -2.40 0.54 -4.18
N TYR A 14 -3.67 0.95 -4.34
CA TYR A 14 -4.27 2.01 -3.53
C TYR A 14 -5.24 1.43 -2.48
N CYS A 15 -5.31 2.08 -1.32
CA CYS A 15 -6.20 1.72 -0.24
C CYS A 15 -7.65 1.95 -0.62
N ARG A 16 -8.52 0.94 -0.47
CA ARG A 16 -9.96 1.09 -0.72
C ARG A 16 -10.69 2.03 0.26
N HIS A 17 -10.09 2.33 1.41
CA HIS A 17 -10.75 3.11 2.46
C HIS A 17 -10.39 4.60 2.38
N CYS A 18 -9.10 4.93 2.28
CA CYS A 18 -8.64 6.31 2.21
C CYS A 18 -8.21 6.77 0.79
N GLY A 19 -7.95 5.84 -0.13
CA GLY A 19 -7.46 6.15 -1.48
C GLY A 19 -5.95 6.44 -1.57
N GLU A 20 -5.20 6.28 -0.48
CA GLU A 20 -3.75 6.48 -0.48
C GLU A 20 -2.97 5.28 -1.07
N PRO A 21 -1.76 5.51 -1.61
CA PRO A 21 -0.91 4.44 -2.08
C PRO A 21 -0.48 3.51 -0.92
N ILE A 22 -0.66 2.21 -1.13
CA ILE A 22 -0.22 1.16 -0.20
C ILE A 22 1.28 0.97 -0.39
N PRO A 23 2.07 1.06 0.70
CA PRO A 23 3.51 0.92 0.59
C PRO A 23 3.89 -0.49 0.08
N PRO A 24 4.85 -0.61 -0.84
CA PRO A 24 5.22 -1.90 -1.43
C PRO A 24 5.81 -2.87 -0.41
N ALA A 25 6.36 -2.37 0.71
CA ALA A 25 6.76 -3.20 1.84
C ALA A 25 5.57 -4.00 2.43
N ARG A 26 4.36 -3.42 2.45
CA ARG A 26 3.13 -4.09 2.91
C ARG A 26 2.67 -5.11 1.90
N LEU A 27 2.70 -4.78 0.61
CA LEU A 27 2.36 -5.72 -0.48
C LEU A 27 3.34 -6.90 -0.54
N LYS A 28 4.62 -6.67 -0.24
CA LYS A 28 5.64 -7.71 -0.18
C LYS A 28 5.40 -8.68 0.98
N ALA A 29 4.92 -8.19 2.11
CA ALA A 29 4.56 -9.03 3.26
C ALA A 29 3.18 -9.69 3.08
N MET A 30 2.22 -8.97 2.49
CA MET A 30 0.82 -9.35 2.33
C MET A 30 0.28 -8.79 1.00
N PRO A 31 0.42 -9.53 -0.12
CA PRO A 31 0.00 -9.05 -1.44
C PRO A 31 -1.52 -8.96 -1.59
N GLN A 32 -2.28 -9.60 -0.70
CA GLN A 32 -3.74 -9.53 -0.64
C GLN A 32 -4.28 -8.31 0.15
N ALA A 33 -3.40 -7.44 0.66
CA ALA A 33 -3.82 -6.28 1.44
C ALA A 33 -4.49 -5.22 0.54
N VAL A 34 -5.77 -4.96 0.80
CA VAL A 34 -6.58 -3.95 0.08
C VAL A 34 -6.71 -2.61 0.83
N LEU A 35 -6.10 -2.53 2.02
CA LEU A 35 -6.10 -1.37 2.90
C LEU A 35 -4.66 -0.91 3.15
N CYS A 36 -4.45 0.39 3.33
CA CYS A 36 -3.16 0.94 3.74
C CYS A 36 -2.76 0.45 5.13
N VAL A 37 -1.49 0.65 5.48
CA VAL A 37 -0.95 0.26 6.79
C VAL A 37 -1.74 0.89 7.95
N ASP A 38 -2.17 2.14 7.82
CA ASP A 38 -2.96 2.84 8.83
C ASP A 38 -4.33 2.18 9.03
N CYS A 39 -5.15 2.10 7.97
CA CYS A 39 -6.48 1.50 8.06
C CYS A 39 -6.43 0.01 8.45
N GLN A 40 -5.41 -0.71 7.99
CA GLN A 40 -5.24 -2.11 8.39
C GLN A 40 -4.85 -2.23 9.87
N ASN A 41 -3.95 -1.38 10.36
CA ASN A 41 -3.56 -1.35 11.77
C ASN A 41 -4.76 -1.00 12.66
N GLU A 42 -5.58 -0.03 12.28
CA GLU A 42 -6.83 0.28 12.99
C GLU A 42 -7.81 -0.90 13.02
N ALA A 43 -7.93 -1.63 11.90
CA ALA A 43 -8.80 -2.81 11.79
C ALA A 43 -8.29 -3.98 12.65
N GLU A 44 -6.98 -4.24 12.66
CA GLU A 44 -6.36 -5.26 13.52
C GLU A 44 -6.50 -4.93 15.01
N GLN A 45 -6.33 -3.66 15.38
CA GLN A 45 -6.55 -3.20 16.75
C GLN A 45 -7.99 -3.41 17.22
N LYS A 46 -8.98 -3.22 16.33
CA LYS A 46 -10.40 -3.47 16.64
C LYS A 46 -10.76 -4.95 16.75
N GLN A 47 -10.05 -5.84 16.05
CA GLN A 47 -10.36 -7.28 16.05
C GLN A 47 -9.88 -8.01 17.32
N LYS A 48 -9.00 -7.39 18.12
CA LYS A 48 -8.43 -7.99 19.32
C LYS A 48 -9.06 -7.53 20.65
N GLY A 49 -10.15 -6.76 20.58
CA GLY A 49 -11.01 -6.40 21.72
C GLY A 49 -12.23 -7.31 21.85
#